data_AF-A0A2A5D6V3-F1
#
_entry.id   AF-A0A2A5D6V3-F1
#
_cell.length_a   1.000
_cell.length_b   1.000
_cell.length_c   1.000
_cell.angle_alpha   90.00
_cell.angle_beta   90.00
_cell.angle_gamma   90.00
#
_symmetry.space_group_name_H-M   'P 1'
#
loop_
_entity.id
_entity.type
_entity.pdbx_description
1 polymer ?
#
loop_
_entity_poly.entity_id
_entity_poly.type
_entity_poly.pdbx_seq_one_letter_code
_entity_poly.pdbx_strand_id
1 'polypeptide(L)'
;MNVKTNNEKIKQRLNKLKNKKLKKGKQFSKEEILSTKVSVIPTWQRVLTLIISFSFIGFGITHIVYGSYILFSIFFSIGLAILVIGIFGGKKSVGHILEKSGDAGLALLEMLAI
;
A
#
# COMPACT_ATOMS: atom_id res chain seq x y z
N MET A 1 3.92 9.74 14.40
CA MET A 1 4.64 8.95 13.35
C MET A 1 5.46 9.93 12.53
N ASN A 2 6.79 9.83 12.59
CA ASN A 2 7.71 10.94 12.29
C ASN A 2 7.90 11.15 10.77
N VAL A 3 7.67 12.37 10.27
CA VAL A 3 7.69 12.72 8.83
C VAL A 3 9.03 12.37 8.17
N LYS A 4 10.14 12.51 8.92
CA LYS A 4 11.49 12.12 8.47
C LYS A 4 11.58 10.66 8.03
N THR A 5 10.95 9.74 8.76
CA THR A 5 11.05 8.30 8.48
C THR A 5 10.27 7.88 7.22
N ASN A 6 9.23 8.63 6.84
CA ASN A 6 8.51 8.40 5.58
C ASN A 6 9.32 8.89 4.37
N ASN A 7 10.00 10.03 4.48
CA ASN A 7 10.84 10.56 3.40
C ASN A 7 12.02 9.66 3.05
N GLU A 8 12.67 9.05 4.04
CA GLU A 8 13.76 8.10 3.77
C GLU A 8 13.29 6.83 3.06
N LYS A 9 12.11 6.30 3.43
CA LYS A 9 11.53 5.13 2.76
C LYS A 9 11.13 5.42 1.32
N ILE A 10 10.65 6.63 1.05
CA ILE A 10 10.33 7.10 -0.31
C ILE A 10 11.63 7.22 -1.14
N LYS A 11 12.67 7.85 -0.58
CA LYS A 11 13.98 7.99 -1.23
C LYS A 11 14.62 6.63 -1.56
N GLN A 12 14.56 5.66 -0.65
CA GLN A 12 15.07 4.31 -0.88
C GLN A 12 14.31 3.57 -1.99
N ARG A 13 12.98 3.69 -2.05
CA ARG A 13 12.17 3.06 -3.10
C ARG A 13 12.41 3.69 -4.48
N LEU A 14 12.56 5.02 -4.53
CA LEU A 14 12.86 5.74 -5.76
C LEU A 14 14.28 5.43 -6.27
N ASN A 15 15.28 5.31 -5.39
CA ASN A 15 16.61 4.85 -5.79
C ASN A 15 16.61 3.40 -6.32
N LYS A 16 15.82 2.50 -5.74
CA LYS A 16 15.67 1.13 -6.27
C LYS A 16 15.02 1.10 -7.66
N LEU A 17 14.06 1.98 -7.91
CA LEU A 17 13.44 2.13 -9.24
C LEU A 17 14.41 2.76 -10.25
N LYS A 18 15.16 3.80 -9.84
CA LYS A 18 16.21 4.44 -10.65
C LYS A 18 17.28 3.42 -11.05
N ASN A 19 17.78 2.61 -10.12
CA ASN A 19 18.77 1.57 -10.41
C ASN A 19 18.24 0.43 -11.30
N LYS A 20 16.96 0.07 -11.22
CA LYS A 20 16.35 -0.94 -12.10
C LYS A 20 16.15 -0.42 -13.53
N LYS A 21 15.91 0.88 -13.73
CA LYS A 21 15.65 1.48 -15.05
C LYS A 21 16.86 2.14 -15.70
N LEU A 22 17.86 2.60 -14.94
CA LEU A 22 19.19 2.97 -15.45
C LEU A 22 19.85 1.78 -16.18
N LYS A 23 19.64 0.56 -15.68
CA LYS A 23 20.04 -0.68 -16.39
C LYS A 23 19.35 -0.88 -17.75
N LYS A 24 18.29 -0.12 -18.06
CA LYS A 24 17.55 -0.14 -19.34
C LYS A 24 17.72 1.14 -20.17
N GLY A 25 18.59 2.07 -19.77
CA GLY A 25 18.92 3.27 -20.55
C GLY A 25 17.79 4.29 -20.74
N LYS A 26 16.67 4.20 -20.00
CA LYS A 26 15.55 5.14 -20.13
C LYS A 26 15.54 6.13 -18.95
N GLN A 27 15.75 7.41 -19.24
CA GLN A 27 15.41 8.52 -18.33
C GLN A 27 13.89 8.57 -18.14
N PHE A 28 13.45 8.91 -16.93
CA PHE A 28 12.03 9.06 -16.63
C PHE A 28 11.55 10.45 -17.07
N SER A 29 10.45 10.53 -17.83
CA SER A 29 9.75 11.81 -17.98
C SER A 29 9.05 12.18 -16.67
N LYS A 30 8.98 13.48 -16.36
CA LYS A 30 8.32 14.02 -15.18
C LYS A 30 6.85 13.57 -15.08
N GLU A 31 6.16 13.40 -16.22
CA GLU A 31 4.78 12.89 -16.26
C GLU A 31 4.66 11.39 -15.90
N GLU A 32 5.65 10.56 -16.24
CA GLU A 32 5.66 9.12 -15.89
C GLU A 32 5.83 8.91 -14.38
N ILE A 33 6.62 9.76 -13.72
CA ILE A 33 6.84 9.70 -12.27
C ILE A 33 5.54 10.06 -11.54
N LEU A 34 4.86 11.12 -12.00
CA LEU A 34 3.62 11.61 -11.39
C LEU A 34 2.43 10.64 -11.51
N SER A 35 2.35 9.91 -12.63
CA SER A 35 1.31 8.90 -12.89
C SER A 35 1.56 7.55 -12.22
N THR A 36 2.76 7.32 -11.69
CA THR A 36 3.09 6.07 -10.99
C THR A 36 2.23 5.93 -9.72
N LYS A 37 1.47 4.83 -9.62
CA LYS A 37 0.67 4.52 -8.43
C LYS A 37 1.56 3.81 -7.40
N VAL A 38 1.80 4.46 -6.26
CA VAL A 38 2.55 3.88 -5.16
C VAL A 38 1.59 3.46 -4.07
N SER A 39 1.84 2.28 -3.47
CA SER A 39 1.04 1.92 -2.32
C SER A 39 1.50 2.66 -1.08
N VAL A 40 0.56 3.38 -0.49
CA VAL A 40 0.78 4.29 0.64
C VAL A 40 0.55 3.60 1.98
N ILE A 41 -0.05 2.40 1.98
CA ILE A 41 -0.32 1.67 3.21
C ILE A 41 1.02 1.15 3.78
N PRO A 42 1.38 1.51 5.02
CA PRO A 42 2.51 0.93 5.74
C PRO A 42 2.41 -0.59 5.79
N THR A 43 3.55 -1.28 5.63
CA THR A 43 3.60 -2.75 5.66
C THR A 43 2.96 -3.33 6.94
N TRP A 44 3.18 -2.71 8.10
CA TRP A 44 2.61 -3.18 9.37
C TRP A 44 1.08 -3.13 9.41
N GLN A 45 0.46 -2.12 8.80
CA GLN A 45 -1.00 -2.02 8.71
C GLN A 45 -1.55 -3.15 7.83
N ARG A 46 -0.88 -3.49 6.72
CA ARG A 46 -1.27 -4.63 5.90
C ARG A 46 -1.19 -5.96 6.66
N VAL A 47 -0.12 -6.14 7.45
CA VAL A 47 0.05 -7.33 8.28
C VAL A 47 -1.09 -7.43 9.30
N LEU A 48 -1.44 -6.33 9.98
CA LEU A 48 -2.58 -6.32 10.89
C LEU A 48 -3.90 -6.62 10.19
N THR A 49 -4.16 -6.03 9.02
CA THR A 49 -5.38 -6.30 8.26
C THR A 49 -5.48 -7.77 7.85
N LEU A 50 -4.36 -8.39 7.48
CA LEU A 50 -4.30 -9.83 7.18
C LEU A 50 -4.59 -10.67 8.42
N ILE A 51 -3.94 -10.38 9.55
CA ILE A 51 -4.16 -11.09 10.82
C ILE A 51 -5.65 -11.02 11.19
N ILE A 52 -6.26 -9.83 11.17
CA ILE A 52 -7.68 -9.66 11.49
C ILE A 52 -8.55 -10.45 10.52
N SER A 53 -8.30 -10.37 9.20
CA SER A 53 -9.08 -11.09 8.19
C SER A 53 -9.05 -12.60 8.42
N PHE A 54 -7.85 -13.16 8.67
CA PHE A 54 -7.69 -14.58 8.93
C PHE A 54 -8.31 -15.01 10.25
N SER A 55 -8.28 -14.17 11.29
CA SER A 55 -8.98 -14.44 12.55
C SER A 55 -10.49 -14.54 12.34
N PHE A 56 -11.08 -13.65 11.55
CA PHE A 56 -12.51 -13.70 11.22
C PHE A 56 -12.87 -14.96 10.42
N ILE A 57 -12.08 -15.30 9.41
CA ILE A 57 -12.30 -16.52 8.61
C ILE A 57 -12.15 -17.77 9.49
N GLY A 58 -11.10 -17.84 10.32
CA GLY A 58 -10.86 -18.94 11.25
C GLY A 58 -12.00 -19.11 12.25
N PHE A 59 -12.49 -18.00 12.82
CA PHE A 59 -13.65 -18.01 13.72
C PHE A 59 -14.95 -18.42 12.99
N GLY A 60 -15.10 -18.07 11.72
CA GLY A 60 -16.20 -18.58 10.90
C GLY A 60 -16.12 -20.10 10.74
N ILE A 61 -14.94 -20.66 10.49
CA ILE A 61 -14.74 -22.10 10.28
C ILE A 61 -15.10 -22.89 11.55
N THR A 62 -14.78 -22.40 12.74
CA THR A 62 -15.18 -23.10 13.99
C THR A 62 -16.70 -23.23 14.11
N HIS A 63 -17.46 -22.26 13.61
CA HIS A 63 -18.92 -22.30 13.64
C HIS A 63 -19.53 -23.33 12.68
N ILE A 64 -18.79 -23.79 11.67
CA ILE A 64 -19.21 -24.93 10.83
C ILE A 64 -19.31 -26.19 11.69
N VAL A 65 -18.36 -26.39 12.61
CA VAL A 65 -18.33 -27.56 13.50
C VAL A 65 -19.55 -27.58 14.44
N TYR A 66 -20.04 -26.42 14.85
CA TYR A 66 -21.25 -26.26 15.67
C TYR A 66 -22.56 -26.20 14.85
N GLY A 67 -22.51 -26.48 13.54
CA GLY A 67 -23.69 -26.49 12.67
C GLY A 67 -24.29 -25.11 12.39
N SER A 68 -23.59 -24.02 12.74
CA SER A 68 -24.08 -22.65 12.65
C SER A 68 -23.63 -21.97 11.35
N TYR A 69 -24.23 -22.41 10.23
CA TYR A 69 -23.89 -21.92 8.89
C TYR A 69 -24.14 -20.41 8.67
N ILE A 70 -25.13 -19.84 9.37
CA ILE A 70 -25.44 -18.41 9.31
C ILE A 70 -24.26 -17.59 9.87
N LEU A 71 -23.74 -17.98 11.04
CA LEU A 71 -22.60 -17.32 11.67
C LEU A 71 -21.34 -17.49 10.82
N PHE A 72 -21.09 -18.69 10.27
CA PHE A 72 -20.01 -18.91 9.31
C PHE A 72 -20.09 -17.91 8.14
N SER A 73 -21.25 -17.80 7.49
CA SER A 73 -21.42 -16.91 6.34
C SER A 73 -21.14 -15.44 6.67
N ILE A 74 -21.60 -14.96 7.83
CA ILE A 74 -21.35 -13.60 8.30
C ILE A 74 -19.86 -13.36 8.53
N PHE A 75 -19.21 -14.20 9.34
CA PHE A 75 -17.79 -14.03 9.68
C PHE A 75 -16.88 -14.19 8.45
N PHE A 76 -17.20 -15.13 7.57
CA PHE A 76 -16.48 -15.35 6.33
C PHE A 76 -16.60 -14.15 5.38
N SER A 77 -17.82 -13.62 5.19
CA SER A 77 -18.05 -12.46 4.32
C SER A 77 -17.33 -11.21 4.84
N ILE A 78 -17.35 -10.97 6.16
CA ILE A 78 -16.64 -9.86 6.78
C ILE A 78 -15.13 -10.03 6.61
N GLY A 79 -14.59 -11.22 6.91
CA GLY A 79 -13.16 -11.51 6.75
C GLY A 79 -12.69 -11.32 5.31
N LEU A 80 -13.50 -11.75 4.33
CA LEU A 80 -13.21 -11.57 2.91
C LEU A 80 -13.24 -10.10 2.51
N ALA A 81 -14.23 -9.32 2.95
CA ALA A 81 -14.31 -7.89 2.67
C ALA A 81 -13.09 -7.13 3.21
N ILE A 82 -12.66 -7.42 4.44
CA ILE A 82 -11.48 -6.83 5.05
C ILE A 82 -10.22 -7.23 4.27
N LEU A 83 -10.11 -8.48 3.83
CA LEU A 83 -8.97 -8.97 3.06
C LEU A 83 -8.85 -8.24 1.70
N VAL A 84 -9.97 -8.07 0.99
CA VAL A 84 -10.03 -7.34 -0.27
C VAL A 84 -9.60 -5.88 -0.05
N ILE A 85 -10.14 -5.21 0.97
CA ILE A 85 -9.76 -3.83 1.28
C ILE A 85 -8.29 -3.74 1.71
N GLY A 86 -7.77 -4.69 2.48
CA GLY A 86 -6.38 -4.72 2.92
C GLY A 86 -5.38 -4.89 1.76
N ILE A 87 -5.72 -5.71 0.77
CA ILE A 87 -4.87 -5.98 -0.40
C ILE A 87 -4.97 -4.84 -1.42
N PHE A 88 -6.17 -4.35 -1.71
CA PHE A 88 -6.42 -3.41 -2.81
C PHE A 88 -6.57 -1.95 -2.38
N GLY A 89 -6.91 -1.67 -1.11
CA GLY A 89 -7.42 -0.39 -0.62
C GLY A 89 -6.42 0.75 -0.40
N GLY A 90 -5.30 0.81 -1.12
CA GLY A 90 -4.31 1.87 -0.85
C GLY A 90 -3.30 2.14 -1.94
N LYS A 91 -3.71 2.07 -3.20
CA LYS A 91 -2.93 2.60 -4.32
C LYS A 91 -3.33 4.06 -4.52
N LYS A 92 -2.44 4.99 -4.20
CA LYS A 92 -2.62 6.42 -4.54
C LYS A 92 -1.58 6.82 -5.59
N SER A 93 -1.93 7.78 -6.45
CA SER A 93 -0.95 8.36 -7.38
C SER A 93 0.12 9.12 -6.60
N VAL A 94 1.36 9.09 -7.10
CA VAL A 94 2.47 9.87 -6.54
C VAL A 94 2.15 11.36 -6.56
N GLY A 95 1.47 11.87 -7.59
CA GLY A 95 0.97 13.24 -7.64
C GLY A 95 0.11 13.62 -6.43
N HIS A 96 -0.82 12.76 -6.02
CA HIS A 96 -1.68 13.03 -4.86
C HIS A 96 -0.95 12.93 -3.51
N ILE A 97 0.16 12.18 -3.44
CA ILE A 97 1.02 12.12 -2.25
C ILE A 97 1.87 13.39 -2.14
N LEU A 98 2.38 13.88 -3.27
CA LEU A 98 3.21 15.08 -3.37
C LEU A 98 2.43 16.35 -3.02
N GLU A 99 1.23 16.50 -3.57
CA GLU A 99 0.32 17.61 -3.27
C GLU A 99 0.01 17.70 -1.76
N LYS A 100 -0.17 16.54 -1.12
CA LYS A 100 -0.42 16.45 0.33
C LYS A 100 0.85 16.64 1.18
N SER A 101 2.05 16.56 0.60
CA SER A 101 3.33 16.67 1.30
C SER A 101 3.97 18.06 1.20
N GLY A 102 3.34 19.00 0.49
CA GLY A 102 3.81 20.39 0.36
C GLY A 102 5.22 20.50 -0.23
N ASP A 103 6.00 21.46 0.28
CA ASP A 103 7.35 21.81 -0.21
C ASP A 103 8.34 20.64 -0.22
N ALA A 104 8.20 19.69 0.70
CA ALA A 104 9.06 18.51 0.77
C ALA A 104 8.79 17.52 -0.38
N GLY A 105 7.57 17.52 -0.93
CA GLY A 105 7.22 16.75 -2.12
C GLY A 105 7.83 17.36 -3.38
N LEU A 106 7.71 18.67 -3.54
CA LEU A 106 8.26 19.41 -4.69
C LEU A 106 9.79 19.27 -4.79
N ALA A 107 10.51 19.37 -3.67
CA ALA A 107 11.97 19.18 -3.64
C ALA A 107 12.41 17.76 -4.05
N LEU A 108 11.61 16.73 -3.72
CA LEU A 108 11.86 15.35 -4.14
C LEU A 108 11.63 15.15 -5.64
N LEU A 109 10.65 15.85 -6.23
CA LEU A 109 10.39 15.85 -7.67
C LEU A 109 11.55 16.48 -8.44
N GLU A 110 12.05 17.64 -7.98
CA GLU A 110 13.17 18.35 -8.63
C GLU A 110 14.47 17.55 -8.57
N MET A 111 14.77 16.88 -7.45
CA MET A 111 15.95 16.00 -7.36
C MET A 111 15.87 14.76 -8.27
N LEU A 112 14.68 14.35 -8.71
CA LEU A 112 14.46 13.12 -9.50
C LEU A 112 14.22 13.37 -10.98
N ALA A 113 13.86 14.59 -11.39
CA ALA A 113 13.61 14.98 -12.78
C ALA A 113 14.89 15.34 -13.56
N ILE A 114 16.06 14.84 -13.13
CA ILE A 114 17.37 15.02 -13.79
C ILE A 114 17.71 13.78 -14.63
#